data_AF-A0A662DSR3-F1
#
_entry.id   AF-A0A662DSR3-F1
#
_cell.length_a   1.000
_cell.length_b   1.000
_cell.length_c   1.000
_cell.angle_alpha   90.00
_cell.angle_beta   90.00
_cell.angle_gamma   90.00
#
_symmetry.space_group_name_H-M   'P 1'
#
loop_
_entity.id
_entity.type
_entity.pdbx_description
1 polymer ?
#
loop_
_entity_poly.entity_id
_entity_poly.type
_entity_poly.pdbx_seq_one_letter_code
_entity_poly.pdbx_strand_id
1 'polypeptide(L)' 'MTTGSRVPMLDVDEAKRRAAERDIPESLAELSVFRIALHQPGVAHGLSTMLHELLWKGLLDA' A
#
# COMPACT_ATOMS: atom_id res chain seq x y z
N MET A 1 -6.29 3.18 29.61
CA MET A 1 -6.41 2.26 28.46
C MET A 1 -6.54 3.10 27.21
N THR A 2 -5.45 3.42 26.53
CA THR A 2 -5.51 4.11 25.23
C THR A 2 -5.98 3.08 24.21
N THR A 3 -7.29 3.04 23.96
CA THR A 3 -7.90 2.29 22.87
C THR A 3 -7.15 2.67 21.59
N GLY A 4 -6.24 1.81 21.13
CA GLY A 4 -5.33 2.11 20.03
C GLY A 4 -6.13 2.58 18.83
N SER A 5 -5.98 3.86 18.49
CA SER A 5 -6.75 4.47 17.40
C SER A 5 -6.43 3.73 16.12
N ARG A 6 -7.41 3.02 15.56
CA ARG A 6 -7.24 2.31 14.29
C ARG A 6 -6.83 3.33 13.24
N VAL A 7 -5.81 3.02 12.43
CA VAL A 7 -5.41 3.89 11.34
C VAL A 7 -6.60 4.04 10.39
N PRO A 8 -7.06 5.28 10.12
CA PRO A 8 -8.18 5.48 9.22
C PRO A 8 -7.81 5.02 7.81
N MET A 9 -8.80 4.62 7.02
CA MET A 9 -8.58 4.31 5.61
C MET A 9 -8.69 5.60 4.81
N LEU A 10 -7.67 5.93 4.03
CA LEU A 10 -7.69 7.10 3.15
C LEU A 10 -8.79 6.96 2.09
N ASP A 11 -9.33 8.06 1.58
CA ASP A 11 -10.14 8.04 0.36
C ASP A 11 -9.28 7.67 -0.86
N VAL A 12 -9.93 7.21 -1.93
CA VAL A 12 -9.23 6.73 -3.14
C VAL A 12 -8.37 7.83 -3.75
N ASP A 13 -8.91 9.05 -3.88
CA ASP A 13 -8.17 10.16 -4.48
C ASP A 13 -6.96 10.57 -3.64
N GLU A 14 -7.12 10.57 -2.32
CA GLU A 14 -6.04 10.85 -1.37
C GLU A 14 -4.97 9.76 -1.40
N ALA A 15 -5.39 8.49 -1.49
CA ALA A 15 -4.48 7.36 -1.63
C ALA A 15 -3.69 7.45 -2.95
N LYS A 16 -4.35 7.76 -4.07
CA LYS A 16 -3.69 7.96 -5.37
C LYS A 16 -2.66 9.09 -5.33
N ARG A 17 -3.01 10.23 -4.72
CA ARG A 17 -2.07 11.35 -4.57
C ARG A 17 -0.81 10.92 -3.80
N ARG A 18 -0.98 10.25 -2.65
CA ARG A 18 0.15 9.78 -1.83
C ARG A 18 0.96 8.67 -2.49
N ALA A 19 0.31 7.82 -3.27
CA ALA A 19 0.97 6.78 -4.04
C ALA A 19 1.85 7.38 -5.15
N ALA A 20 1.35 8.40 -5.85
CA ALA A 20 2.10 9.11 -6.89
C ALA A 20 3.37 9.78 -6.34
N GLU A 21 3.33 10.36 -5.13
CA GLU A 21 4.50 10.93 -4.45
C GLU A 21 5.61 9.89 -4.11
N ARG A 22 5.31 8.59 -4.29
CA ARG A 22 6.13 7.46 -3.86
C ARG A 22 6.36 6.43 -4.97
N ASP A 23 6.03 6.77 -6.22
CA ASP A 23 6.12 5.89 -7.39
C ASP A 23 5.35 4.56 -7.21
N ILE A 24 4.30 4.56 -6.37
CA ILE A 24 3.42 3.39 -6.21
C ILE A 24 2.32 3.48 -7.28
N PRO A 25 2.05 2.41 -8.05
CA PRO A 25 0.98 2.39 -9.03
C PRO A 25 -0.39 2.77 -8.45
N GLU A 26 -1.14 3.61 -9.17
CA GLU A 26 -2.49 4.04 -8.74
C GLU A 26 -3.45 2.86 -8.53
N SER A 27 -3.31 1.79 -9.32
CA SER A 27 -4.10 0.57 -9.17
C SER A 27 -3.89 -0.12 -7.82
N LEU A 28 -2.68 -0.03 -7.24
CA LEU A 28 -2.43 -0.52 -5.89
C LEU A 28 -3.04 0.43 -4.85
N ALA A 29 -3.03 1.74 -5.10
CA ALA A 29 -3.59 2.74 -4.20
C ALA A 29 -5.10 2.61 -3.98
N GLU A 30 -5.82 1.98 -4.91
CA GLU A 30 -7.26 1.70 -4.76
C GLU A 30 -7.54 0.58 -3.76
N LEU A 31 -6.57 -0.30 -3.49
CA LEU A 31 -6.72 -1.43 -2.58
C LEU A 31 -6.83 -0.94 -1.13
N SER A 32 -7.80 -1.46 -0.38
CA SER A 32 -8.04 -1.11 1.03
C SER A 32 -6.78 -1.22 1.90
N VAL A 33 -5.90 -2.20 1.61
CA VAL A 33 -4.64 -2.38 2.33
C VAL A 33 -3.66 -1.23 2.10
N PHE A 34 -3.53 -0.74 0.86
CA PHE A 34 -2.68 0.40 0.53
C PHE A 34 -3.27 1.71 1.03
N ARG A 35 -4.59 1.87 0.99
CA ARG A 35 -5.28 3.04 1.55
C ARG A 35 -5.01 3.23 3.05
N ILE A 36 -4.70 2.15 3.77
CA ILE A 36 -4.25 2.23 5.17
C ILE A 36 -2.72 2.34 5.24
N ALA A 37 -1.98 1.55 4.47
CA ALA A 37 -0.52 1.53 4.50
C ALA A 37 0.11 2.88 4.10
N LEU A 38 -0.55 3.67 3.24
CA LEU A 38 -0.11 5.00 2.80
C LEU A 38 -0.10 6.06 3.91
N HIS A 39 -0.63 5.74 5.10
CA HIS A 39 -0.36 6.55 6.30
C HIS A 39 1.09 6.43 6.78
N GLN A 40 1.77 5.34 6.45
CA GLN A 40 3.13 5.02 6.89
C GLN A 40 3.98 4.71 5.65
N PRO A 41 4.73 5.69 5.12
CA PRO A 41 5.43 5.56 3.83
C PRO A 41 6.31 4.32 3.71
N GLY A 42 7.02 3.93 4.78
CA GLY A 42 7.87 2.73 4.77
C GLY A 42 7.07 1.42 4.64
N VAL A 43 5.87 1.36 5.22
CA VAL A 43 4.98 0.19 5.13
C VAL A 43 4.41 0.05 3.72
N ALA A 44 3.92 1.15 3.15
CA ALA A 44 3.41 1.15 1.77
C ALA A 44 4.49 0.72 0.76
N HIS A 45 5.72 1.22 0.92
CA HIS A 45 6.84 0.85 0.06
C HIS A 45 7.21 -0.63 0.23
N GLY A 46 7.38 -1.11 1.46
CA GLY A 46 7.69 -2.52 1.72
C GLY A 46 6.63 -3.47 1.18
N LEU A 47 5.35 -3.13 1.32
CA LEU A 47 4.24 -3.90 0.77
C LEU A 47 4.26 -3.93 -0.76
N SER A 48 4.49 -2.77 -1.39
CA SER A 48 4.62 -2.67 -2.86
C SER A 48 5.76 -3.54 -3.38
N THR A 49 6.94 -3.47 -2.73
CA THR A 49 8.10 -4.27 -3.10
C THR A 49 7.82 -5.77 -2.91
N MET A 50 7.23 -6.18 -1.79
CA MET A 50 6.88 -7.58 -1.55
C MET A 50 5.94 -8.13 -2.62
N LEU A 51 4.87 -7.40 -2.96
CA LEU A 51 3.95 -7.81 -4.02
C LEU A 51 4.64 -7.86 -5.38
N HIS A 52 5.51 -6.90 -5.67
CA HIS A 52 6.26 -6.89 -6.92
C HIS A 52 7.17 -8.13 -7.04
N GLU A 53 7.89 -8.47 -5.98
CA GLU A 53 8.72 -9.68 -5.94
C GLU A 53 7.86 -10.93 -6.12
N LEU A 54 6.73 -11.08 -5.40
CA LEU A 54 5.89 -12.28 -5.49
C LEU A 54 5.22 -12.46 -6.85
N LEU A 55 4.75 -11.38 -7.48
CA LEU A 55 3.94 -11.46 -8.70
C LEU A 55 4.78 -11.50 -9.99
N TRP A 56 5.99 -10.93 -9.99
CA TRP A 56 6.83 -10.85 -11.20
C TRP A 56 8.15 -11.62 -11.11
N LYS A 57 8.68 -11.82 -9.90
CA LYS A 57 9.96 -12.53 -9.68
C LYS A 57 9.79 -13.83 -8.91
N GLY A 58 8.59 -14.08 -8.36
CA GLY A 58 8.20 -15.35 -7.79
C GLY A 58 8.04 -16.37 -8.90
N LEU A 59 8.70 -17.51 -8.74
CA LEU A 59 8.40 -18.70 -9.55
C LEU A 59 6.99 -19.15 -9.16
N LEU A 60 6.03 -18.86 -10.04
CA LEU A 60 4.67 -19.40 -9.98
C LEU A 60 4.59 -20.72 -10.77
N ASP A 61 5.72 -21.41 -10.91
CA ASP A 61 5.82 -22.74 -11.51
C ASP A 61 6.09 -23.74 -10.39
N ALA A 62 5.02 -24.46 -10.00
CA ALA A 62 5.08 -25.71 -9.26
C ALA A 62 4.75 -26.86 -10.22
#